data_AF-A0A7S1GL09-F1
#
_entry.id   AF-A0A7S1GL09-F1
#
_cell.length_a   1.000
_cell.length_b   1.000
_cell.length_c   1.000
_cell.angle_alpha   90.00
_cell.angle_beta   90.00
_cell.angle_gamma   90.00
#
_symmetry.space_group_name_H-M   'P 1'
#
loop_
_entity.id
_entity.type
_entity.pdbx_description
1 polymer ?
#
loop_
_entity_poly.entity_id
_entity_poly.type
_entity_poly.pdbx_seq_one_letter_code
_entity_poly.pdbx_strand_id
1 'polypeptide(L)'
;MLMRIWTPAPFVGTQLAKFSRTYFFWAAILICGVVSSYTWAQFPYDNVCKPPNAETGFEGAYPVTFNDGTTGDVTVFQTESYRFCDQSWRGYTGLRFPATSAQQGTLKWMTRSQASLTDYYGWFSVALLTLVLLGVFGGSLLVFLRSFIQGTYEPDGKDAHINFHNVAEISAYVPQFKIGAFQYPVLACDVDDFVKTWIGWTDPAAPSYDQHNLIFDVPTEGMRDKTQRGEDLAETVEDEIERSILERRPIYSIVKSWAIQSESRAFNSA
;
A
#
# COMPACT_ATOMS: atom_id res chain seq x y z
N MET A 1 17.00 12.19 -28.23
CA MET A 1 17.14 11.75 -26.83
C MET A 1 17.06 10.23 -26.78
N LEU A 2 18.22 9.57 -26.65
CA LEU A 2 18.36 8.13 -26.46
C LEU A 2 18.37 7.72 -24.96
N MET A 3 17.25 7.24 -24.43
CA MET A 3 17.18 6.75 -23.05
C MET A 3 17.58 5.28 -23.00
N ARG A 4 18.57 4.89 -22.18
CA ARG A 4 19.00 3.50 -22.02
C ARG A 4 18.39 2.90 -20.76
N ILE A 5 17.43 1.98 -20.88
CA ILE A 5 16.72 1.42 -19.71
C ILE A 5 16.49 -0.07 -19.93
N TRP A 6 17.16 -0.89 -19.11
CA TRP A 6 17.01 -2.35 -19.10
C TRP A 6 17.24 -2.85 -17.67
N THR A 7 16.23 -3.50 -17.08
CA THR A 7 16.44 -4.41 -15.94
C THR A 7 15.66 -5.69 -16.17
N PRO A 8 16.30 -6.87 -16.09
CA PRO A 8 15.60 -8.15 -16.20
C PRO A 8 14.52 -8.29 -15.12
N ALA A 9 13.48 -9.08 -15.40
CA ALA A 9 12.40 -9.36 -14.46
C ALA A 9 12.97 -9.83 -13.11
N PRO A 10 12.55 -9.24 -11.98
CA PRO A 10 13.16 -9.55 -10.69
C PRO A 10 12.92 -11.02 -10.37
N PHE A 11 14.02 -11.76 -10.20
CA PHE A 11 13.97 -13.17 -9.82
C PHE A 11 13.24 -13.27 -8.47
N VAL A 12 12.02 -13.83 -8.46
CA VAL A 12 11.19 -14.06 -7.25
C VAL A 12 11.74 -15.24 -6.43
N GLY A 13 13.07 -15.28 -6.24
CA GLY A 13 13.76 -16.32 -5.51
C GLY A 13 13.68 -16.10 -4.00
N THR A 14 14.83 -16.11 -3.34
CA THR A 14 14.99 -16.00 -1.87
C THR A 14 14.36 -14.76 -1.22
N GLN A 15 13.87 -13.80 -2.01
CA GLN A 15 13.17 -12.61 -1.53
C GLN A 15 11.87 -12.93 -0.79
N LEU A 16 11.09 -13.93 -1.25
CA LEU A 16 9.85 -14.32 -0.56
C LEU A 16 10.15 -14.94 0.81
N ALA A 17 11.22 -15.76 0.89
CA ALA A 17 11.68 -16.34 2.14
C ALA A 17 12.20 -15.27 3.12
N LYS A 18 12.93 -14.25 2.61
CA LYS A 18 13.35 -13.10 3.41
C LYS A 18 12.16 -12.29 3.90
N PHE A 19 11.16 -12.03 3.05
CA PHE A 19 9.95 -11.31 3.43
C PHE A 19 9.20 -12.05 4.55
N SER A 20 8.96 -13.35 4.38
CA SER A 20 8.31 -14.17 5.41
C SER A 20 9.07 -14.11 6.74
N ARG A 21 10.40 -14.31 6.72
CA ARG A 21 11.21 -14.30 7.94
C ARG A 21 11.20 -12.93 8.65
N THR A 22 11.18 -11.84 7.89
CA THR A 22 11.29 -10.48 8.43
C THR A 22 9.95 -9.89 8.87
N TYR A 23 8.83 -10.26 8.25
CA TYR A 23 7.53 -9.62 8.56
C TYR A 23 6.51 -10.58 9.16
N PHE A 24 6.40 -11.80 8.62
CA PHE A 24 5.32 -12.71 9.00
C PHE A 24 5.44 -13.18 10.45
N PHE A 25 6.62 -13.62 10.89
CA PHE A 25 6.81 -14.07 12.28
C PHE A 25 6.58 -12.95 13.29
N TRP A 26 7.06 -11.74 13.01
CA TRP A 26 6.85 -10.60 13.89
C TRP A 26 5.38 -10.19 13.98
N ALA A 27 4.67 -10.18 12.85
CA ALA A 27 3.23 -9.96 12.82
C ALA A 27 2.48 -11.05 13.60
N ALA A 28 2.86 -12.32 13.45
CA ALA A 28 2.25 -13.42 14.19
C ALA A 28 2.47 -13.29 15.71
N ILE A 29 3.71 -12.98 16.16
CA ILE A 29 4.02 -12.75 17.57
C ILE A 29 3.20 -11.59 18.13
N LEU A 30 3.07 -10.51 17.36
CA LEU A 30 2.29 -9.34 17.74
C LEU A 30 0.79 -9.68 17.86
N ILE A 31 0.23 -10.37 16.87
CA ILE A 31 -1.17 -10.81 16.90
C ILE A 31 -1.41 -11.73 18.09
N CYS A 32 -0.53 -12.71 18.32
CA CYS A 32 -0.63 -13.60 19.48
C CYS A 32 -0.54 -12.84 20.81
N GLY A 33 0.34 -11.84 20.92
CA GLY A 33 0.46 -11.01 22.12
C GLY A 33 -0.80 -10.19 22.39
N VAL A 34 -1.38 -9.59 21.35
CA VAL A 34 -2.64 -8.82 21.45
C VAL A 34 -3.82 -9.74 21.77
N VAL A 35 -3.97 -10.86 21.05
CA VAL A 35 -5.05 -11.82 21.31
C VAL A 35 -4.94 -12.42 22.71
N SER A 36 -3.72 -12.69 23.19
CA SER A 36 -3.48 -13.18 24.55
C SER A 36 -3.94 -12.17 25.60
N SER A 37 -3.64 -10.87 25.43
CA SER A 37 -4.08 -9.84 26.38
C SER A 37 -5.60 -9.73 26.43
N TYR A 38 -6.28 -9.79 25.29
CA TYR A 38 -7.76 -9.84 25.25
C TYR A 38 -8.32 -11.11 25.87
N THR A 39 -7.71 -12.27 25.60
CA THR A 39 -8.19 -13.55 26.14
C THR A 39 -8.09 -13.57 27.66
N TRP A 40 -7.00 -13.04 28.22
CA TRP A 40 -6.83 -12.91 29.66
C TRP A 40 -7.82 -11.90 30.27
N ALA A 41 -8.00 -10.76 29.60
CA ALA A 41 -8.93 -9.72 30.00
C ALA A 41 -10.41 -10.13 29.92
N GLN A 42 -10.73 -11.31 29.38
CA GLN A 42 -12.10 -11.79 29.14
C GLN A 42 -12.36 -13.16 29.74
N PHE A 43 -11.40 -13.70 30.50
CA PHE A 43 -11.53 -15.05 31.02
C PHE A 43 -12.79 -15.13 31.91
N PRO A 44 -13.85 -15.84 31.44
CA PRO A 44 -15.14 -15.81 32.09
C PRO A 44 -15.09 -16.79 33.26
N TYR A 45 -14.69 -16.30 34.43
CA TYR A 45 -14.72 -17.13 35.64
C TYR A 45 -16.17 -17.55 35.93
N ASP A 46 -17.07 -16.57 36.02
CA ASP A 46 -18.46 -16.78 36.42
C ASP A 46 -19.47 -15.91 35.64
N ASN A 47 -19.01 -15.00 34.77
CA ASN A 47 -19.84 -13.98 34.09
C ASN A 47 -20.68 -13.13 35.06
N VAL A 48 -20.17 -12.87 36.26
CA VAL A 48 -20.87 -12.11 37.29
C VAL A 48 -20.25 -10.71 37.43
N CYS A 49 -21.08 -9.66 37.54
CA CYS A 49 -20.62 -8.32 37.95
C CYS A 49 -21.37 -7.80 39.16
N LYS A 50 -20.69 -6.92 39.89
CA LYS A 50 -21.30 -6.05 40.89
C LYS A 50 -21.80 -4.74 40.23
N PRO A 51 -23.11 -4.43 40.28
CA PRO A 51 -23.62 -3.14 39.85
C PRO A 51 -23.13 -2.02 40.79
N PRO A 52 -22.96 -0.78 40.31
CA PRO A 52 -22.50 0.34 41.13
C PRO A 52 -23.47 0.68 42.27
N ASN A 53 -24.77 0.47 42.03
CA ASN A 53 -25.83 0.61 43.02
C ASN A 53 -26.33 -0.79 43.39
N ALA A 54 -25.47 -1.60 44.00
CA ALA A 54 -25.89 -2.90 44.50
C ALA A 54 -26.98 -2.68 45.56
N GLU A 55 -28.21 -3.08 45.22
CA GLU A 55 -29.28 -3.18 46.19
C GLU A 55 -28.84 -4.18 47.25
N THR A 56 -28.75 -3.70 48.49
CA THR A 56 -28.44 -4.50 49.67
C THR A 56 -29.74 -5.10 50.19
N GLY A 57 -29.77 -6.42 50.44
CA GLY A 57 -30.93 -7.07 51.06
C GLY A 57 -31.66 -8.11 50.21
N PHE A 58 -30.96 -8.89 49.39
CA PHE A 58 -31.53 -10.09 48.74
C PHE A 58 -31.60 -11.29 49.71
N GLU A 59 -31.93 -11.03 50.98
CA GLU A 59 -32.18 -12.08 51.95
C GLU A 59 -33.60 -12.60 51.75
N GLY A 60 -33.69 -13.81 51.20
CA GLY A 60 -34.96 -14.44 50.87
C GLY A 60 -34.84 -15.95 50.75
N ALA A 61 -35.94 -16.64 51.00
CA ALA A 61 -36.12 -18.03 50.66
C ALA A 61 -36.69 -18.10 49.24
N TYR A 62 -35.91 -18.66 48.31
CA TYR A 62 -36.33 -18.83 46.92
C TYR A 62 -36.66 -20.30 46.66
N PRO A 63 -37.88 -20.62 46.17
CA PRO A 63 -38.22 -22.00 45.83
C PRO A 63 -37.44 -22.43 44.60
N VAL A 64 -36.65 -23.50 44.72
CA VAL A 64 -35.94 -24.12 43.61
C VAL A 64 -36.46 -25.53 43.38
N THR A 65 -36.54 -25.92 42.11
CA THR A 65 -36.89 -27.29 41.72
C THR A 65 -35.61 -28.04 41.38
N PHE A 66 -35.31 -29.10 42.11
CA PHE A 66 -34.15 -29.94 41.86
C PHE A 66 -34.42 -30.88 40.69
N ASN A 67 -33.35 -31.47 40.13
CA ASN A 67 -33.44 -32.36 38.97
C ASN A 67 -34.26 -33.64 39.23
N ASP A 68 -34.51 -33.98 40.49
CA ASP A 68 -35.35 -35.11 40.91
C ASP A 68 -36.86 -34.76 40.97
N GLY A 69 -37.22 -33.51 40.62
CA GLY A 69 -38.59 -33.00 40.66
C GLY A 69 -39.05 -32.54 42.05
N THR A 70 -38.18 -32.58 43.06
CA THR A 70 -38.49 -32.07 44.40
C THR A 70 -38.33 -30.55 44.44
N THR A 71 -39.24 -29.86 45.15
CA THR A 71 -39.11 -28.44 45.46
C THR A 71 -38.54 -28.27 46.85
N GLY A 72 -37.52 -27.42 46.98
CA GLY A 72 -36.98 -26.98 48.27
C GLY A 72 -36.68 -25.49 48.25
N ASP A 73 -36.62 -24.89 49.44
CA ASP A 73 -36.29 -23.48 49.59
C ASP A 73 -34.78 -23.32 49.81
N VAL A 74 -34.14 -22.51 48.98
CA VAL A 74 -32.74 -22.10 49.19
C VAL A 74 -32.75 -20.71 49.81
N THR A 75 -32.33 -20.63 51.07
CA THR A 75 -32.11 -19.36 51.77
C THR A 75 -30.79 -18.75 51.30
N VAL A 76 -30.86 -17.64 50.59
CA VAL A 76 -29.67 -16.91 50.14
C VAL A 76 -29.39 -15.78 51.12
N PHE A 77 -28.28 -15.88 51.84
CA PHE A 77 -27.77 -14.80 52.67
C PHE A 77 -26.68 -14.05 51.90
N GLN A 78 -27.08 -13.16 51.00
CA GLN A 78 -26.14 -12.29 50.29
C GLN A 78 -26.39 -10.83 50.62
N THR A 79 -25.33 -10.19 51.10
CA THR A 79 -25.33 -8.76 51.44
C THR A 79 -25.28 -7.87 50.20
N GLU A 80 -24.82 -8.42 49.07
CA GLU A 80 -24.62 -7.70 47.82
C GLU A 80 -25.33 -8.41 46.67
N SER A 81 -25.99 -7.65 45.81
CA SER A 81 -26.55 -8.17 44.57
C SER A 81 -25.49 -8.30 43.48
N TYR A 82 -25.59 -9.40 42.75
CA TYR A 82 -24.77 -9.73 41.62
C TYR A 82 -25.65 -9.96 40.40
N ARG A 83 -25.19 -9.58 39.21
CA ARG A 83 -25.92 -9.81 37.97
C ARG A 83 -25.04 -10.46 36.92
N PHE A 84 -25.67 -11.19 36.02
CA PHE A 84 -24.99 -11.70 34.84
C PHE A 84 -24.52 -10.55 33.95
N CYS A 85 -23.29 -10.65 33.46
CA CYS A 85 -22.69 -9.72 32.52
C CYS A 85 -22.05 -10.49 31.38
N ASP A 86 -22.30 -10.02 30.16
CA ASP A 86 -21.53 -10.45 29.01
C ASP A 86 -20.13 -9.81 29.08
N GLN A 87 -19.13 -10.63 29.41
CA GLN A 87 -17.72 -10.24 29.46
C GLN A 87 -17.06 -10.31 28.06
N SER A 88 -17.81 -10.68 27.01
CA SER A 88 -17.31 -10.74 25.64
C SER A 88 -17.08 -9.34 25.05
N TRP A 89 -15.84 -9.04 24.68
CA TRP A 89 -15.50 -7.84 23.91
C TRP A 89 -16.22 -7.73 22.56
N ARG A 90 -16.68 -8.85 21.98
CA ARG A 90 -17.35 -8.87 20.68
C ARG A 90 -18.67 -8.09 20.70
N GLY A 91 -19.29 -7.97 21.87
CA GLY A 91 -20.51 -7.19 22.07
C GLY A 91 -20.28 -5.68 22.21
N TYR A 92 -19.03 -5.24 22.44
CA TYR A 92 -18.73 -3.82 22.60
C TYR A 92 -18.52 -3.17 21.23
N THR A 93 -19.18 -2.03 20.99
CA THR A 93 -18.98 -1.24 19.78
C THR A 93 -17.59 -0.60 19.79
N GLY A 94 -16.69 -1.13 18.96
CA GLY A 94 -15.37 -0.55 18.72
C GLY A 94 -14.22 -1.33 19.37
N LEU A 95 -13.05 -1.24 18.74
CA LEU A 95 -11.84 -1.90 19.21
C LEU A 95 -11.18 -1.01 20.27
N ARG A 96 -11.39 -1.34 21.55
CA ARG A 96 -10.73 -0.65 22.66
C ARG A 96 -9.36 -1.29 22.92
N PHE A 97 -8.32 -0.68 22.38
CA PHE A 97 -6.94 -1.09 22.63
C PHE A 97 -6.19 -0.01 23.43
N PRO A 98 -5.39 -0.36 24.45
CA PRO A 98 -5.13 -1.71 24.97
C PRO A 98 -6.27 -2.30 25.81
N ALA A 99 -6.25 -3.63 25.97
CA ALA A 99 -7.10 -4.36 26.90
C ALA A 99 -6.70 -4.01 28.35
N THR A 100 -7.46 -3.12 28.98
CA THR A 100 -7.20 -2.64 30.36
C THR A 100 -8.43 -2.80 31.23
N SER A 101 -8.23 -2.77 32.54
CA SER A 101 -9.27 -2.83 33.55
C SER A 101 -10.28 -1.68 33.44
N ALA A 102 -9.92 -0.57 32.79
CA ALA A 102 -10.81 0.54 32.46
C ALA A 102 -11.98 0.12 31.56
N GLN A 103 -11.88 -0.99 30.84
CA GLN A 103 -12.93 -1.50 29.96
C GLN A 103 -14.15 -2.05 30.72
N GLN A 104 -14.01 -2.34 32.02
CA GLN A 104 -15.13 -2.77 32.89
C GLN A 104 -16.25 -1.72 32.99
N GLY A 105 -15.96 -0.45 32.70
CA GLY A 105 -16.94 0.63 32.78
C GLY A 105 -17.49 0.78 34.20
N THR A 106 -18.81 0.84 34.34
CA THR A 106 -19.49 0.96 35.64
C THR A 106 -19.65 -0.38 36.37
N LEU A 107 -19.50 -1.51 35.67
CA LEU A 107 -19.70 -2.85 36.20
C LEU A 107 -18.36 -3.47 36.52
N LYS A 108 -18.00 -3.46 37.80
CA LYS A 108 -16.77 -4.09 38.25
C LYS A 108 -17.00 -5.59 38.36
N TRP A 109 -16.23 -6.34 37.60
CA TRP A 109 -16.29 -7.80 37.56
C TRP A 109 -14.92 -8.44 37.76
N MET A 110 -13.83 -7.72 37.45
CA MET A 110 -12.48 -8.20 37.73
C MET A 110 -12.15 -8.01 39.20
N THR A 111 -11.50 -9.03 39.78
CA THR A 111 -10.83 -8.88 41.07
C THR A 111 -9.68 -7.87 40.97
N ARG A 112 -9.23 -7.28 42.09
CA ARG A 112 -8.13 -6.29 42.07
C ARG A 112 -6.85 -6.85 41.46
N SER A 113 -6.49 -8.09 41.77
CA SER A 113 -5.32 -8.77 41.21
C SER A 113 -5.46 -9.03 39.71
N GLN A 114 -6.63 -9.49 39.26
CA GLN A 114 -6.93 -9.69 37.85
C GLN A 114 -6.91 -8.37 37.07
N ALA A 115 -7.45 -7.29 37.64
CA ALA A 115 -7.42 -5.97 37.05
C ALA A 115 -5.99 -5.48 36.84
N SER A 116 -5.14 -5.56 37.88
CA SER A 116 -3.73 -5.17 37.76
C SER A 116 -2.97 -6.02 36.74
N LEU A 117 -3.20 -7.34 36.72
CA LEU A 117 -2.56 -8.23 35.76
C LEU A 117 -3.01 -7.91 34.33
N THR A 118 -4.31 -7.68 34.13
CA THR A 118 -4.88 -7.27 32.84
C THR A 118 -4.26 -5.97 32.36
N ASP A 119 -4.10 -4.98 33.25
CA ASP A 119 -3.44 -3.71 32.91
C ASP A 119 -1.98 -3.93 32.48
N TYR A 120 -1.23 -4.80 33.17
CA TYR A 120 0.15 -5.14 32.76
C TYR A 120 0.19 -5.81 31.38
N TYR A 121 -0.67 -6.78 31.10
CA TYR A 121 -0.74 -7.44 29.79
C TYR A 121 -1.18 -6.46 28.69
N GLY A 122 -2.14 -5.58 28.99
CA GLY A 122 -2.58 -4.52 28.10
C GLY A 122 -1.43 -3.62 27.68
N TRP A 123 -0.73 -3.03 28.65
CA TRP A 123 0.42 -2.16 28.38
C TRP A 123 1.60 -2.90 27.75
N PHE A 124 1.83 -4.15 28.12
CA PHE A 124 2.84 -5.00 27.48
C PHE A 124 2.54 -5.18 25.97
N SER A 125 1.27 -5.36 25.59
CA SER A 125 0.89 -5.47 24.18
C SER A 125 1.13 -4.16 23.40
N VAL A 126 0.98 -2.99 24.04
CA VAL A 126 1.36 -1.68 23.44
C VAL A 126 2.87 -1.57 23.26
N ALA A 127 3.64 -1.97 24.28
CA ALA A 127 5.09 -1.96 24.21
C ALA A 127 5.60 -2.89 23.09
N LEU A 128 5.03 -4.10 22.99
CA LEU A 128 5.34 -5.05 21.92
C LEU A 128 4.99 -4.49 20.54
N LEU A 129 3.83 -3.87 20.37
CA LEU A 129 3.43 -3.20 19.12
C LEU A 129 4.42 -2.09 18.75
N THR A 130 4.77 -1.25 19.71
CA THR A 130 5.75 -0.16 19.51
C THR A 130 7.12 -0.71 19.11
N LEU A 131 7.59 -1.78 19.77
CA LEU A 131 8.86 -2.42 19.44
C LEU A 131 8.86 -3.04 18.05
N VAL A 132 7.78 -3.69 17.63
CA VAL A 132 7.66 -4.26 16.27
C VAL A 132 7.62 -3.13 15.24
N LEU A 133 6.86 -2.06 15.48
CA LEU A 133 6.83 -0.90 14.58
C LEU A 133 8.21 -0.25 14.47
N LEU A 134 8.94 -0.08 15.57
CA LEU A 134 10.31 0.44 15.55
C LEU A 134 11.29 -0.54 14.89
N GLY A 135 11.15 -1.85 15.09
CA GLY A 135 12.01 -2.84 14.45
C GLY A 135 11.82 -2.91 12.94
N VAL A 136 10.56 -2.84 12.49
CA VAL A 136 10.18 -2.92 11.07
C VAL A 136 10.40 -1.60 10.34
N PHE A 137 9.92 -0.50 10.91
CA PHE A 137 9.95 0.81 10.26
C PHE A 137 11.07 1.70 10.77
N GLY A 138 11.78 1.38 11.84
CA GLY A 138 12.78 2.26 12.44
C GLY A 138 13.90 2.62 11.49
N GLY A 139 14.36 1.68 10.66
CA GLY A 139 15.34 1.98 9.61
C GLY A 139 14.82 3.01 8.60
N SER A 140 13.63 2.76 8.06
CA SER A 140 12.96 3.67 7.11
C SER A 140 12.63 5.03 7.73
N LEU A 141 12.19 5.05 8.98
CA LEU A 141 11.88 6.24 9.76
C LEU A 141 13.16 7.05 10.02
N LEU A 142 14.27 6.40 10.36
CA LEU A 142 15.56 7.07 10.54
C LEU A 142 16.07 7.67 9.23
N VAL A 143 15.96 6.95 8.11
CA VAL A 143 16.31 7.48 6.78
C VAL A 143 15.42 8.67 6.43
N PHE A 144 14.11 8.56 6.65
CA PHE A 144 13.15 9.63 6.43
C PHE A 144 13.46 10.86 7.30
N LEU A 145 13.66 10.68 8.60
CA LEU A 145 14.04 11.77 9.51
C LEU A 145 15.39 12.39 9.12
N ARG A 146 16.36 11.57 8.74
CA ARG A 146 17.66 12.03 8.25
C ARG A 146 17.52 12.82 6.94
N SER A 147 16.57 12.48 6.08
CA SER A 147 16.33 13.22 4.82
C SER A 147 15.83 14.66 5.03
N PHE A 148 15.18 14.97 6.17
CA PHE A 148 14.82 16.35 6.51
C PHE A 148 16.01 17.18 6.99
N ILE A 149 17.04 16.52 7.54
CA ILE A 149 18.18 17.19 8.18
C ILE A 149 19.39 17.25 7.23
N GLN A 150 19.58 16.22 6.42
CA GLN A 150 20.67 16.11 5.46
C GLN A 150 20.11 16.15 4.04
N GLY A 151 20.49 17.18 3.28
CA GLY A 151 20.24 17.21 1.84
C GLY A 151 20.81 15.96 1.19
N THR A 152 19.96 15.22 0.50
CA THR A 152 20.26 13.91 -0.11
C THR A 152 21.19 13.99 -1.32
N TYR A 153 21.86 15.11 -1.55
CA TYR A 153 22.80 15.25 -2.65
C TYR A 153 24.19 14.82 -2.19
N GLU A 154 24.51 13.55 -2.42
CA GLU A 154 25.88 13.07 -2.42
C GLU A 154 26.37 13.13 -3.87
N PRO A 155 27.30 14.05 -4.22
CA PRO A 155 27.86 14.08 -5.57
C PRO A 155 28.60 12.77 -5.81
N ASP A 156 28.14 11.99 -6.79
CA ASP A 156 28.79 10.75 -7.16
C ASP A 156 30.02 11.08 -8.00
N GLY A 157 31.21 10.89 -7.41
CA GLY A 157 32.51 11.14 -8.05
C GLY A 157 33.26 12.36 -7.53
N LYS A 158 34.58 12.38 -7.81
CA LYS A 158 35.40 13.58 -7.63
C LYS A 158 35.11 14.52 -8.79
N ASP A 159 34.98 15.81 -8.50
CA ASP A 159 34.91 16.83 -9.56
C ASP A 159 36.11 16.64 -10.50
N ALA A 160 35.82 16.30 -11.75
CA ALA A 160 36.83 16.08 -12.77
C ALA A 160 37.49 17.40 -13.19
N HIS A 161 36.93 18.55 -12.78
CA HIS A 161 37.29 19.90 -13.20
C HIS A 161 37.31 20.08 -14.73
N ILE A 162 36.61 19.20 -15.45
CA ILE A 162 36.40 19.28 -16.88
C ILE A 162 34.98 19.79 -17.07
N ASN A 163 34.85 20.95 -17.71
CA ASN A 163 33.53 21.45 -18.08
C ASN A 163 32.82 20.42 -18.97
N PHE A 164 31.51 20.27 -18.79
CA PHE A 164 30.72 19.24 -19.48
C PHE A 164 30.87 19.27 -21.02
N HIS A 165 31.12 20.46 -21.61
CA HIS A 165 31.33 20.64 -23.05
C HIS A 165 32.68 20.11 -23.57
N ASN A 166 33.64 19.80 -22.68
CA ASN A 166 34.99 19.37 -23.04
C ASN A 166 35.19 17.85 -22.94
N VAL A 167 34.18 17.08 -22.52
CA VAL A 167 34.32 15.62 -22.40
C VAL A 167 34.06 14.97 -23.75
N ALA A 168 35.14 14.66 -24.48
CA ALA A 168 35.08 14.12 -25.84
C ALA A 168 34.34 12.76 -25.95
N GLU A 169 34.28 11.99 -24.86
CA GLU A 169 33.60 10.69 -24.81
C GLU A 169 32.11 10.79 -24.47
N ILE A 170 31.64 11.90 -23.89
CA ILE A 170 30.23 12.06 -23.52
C ILE A 170 29.47 12.62 -24.72
N SER A 171 28.93 11.71 -25.52
CA SER A 171 27.87 12.03 -26.46
C SER A 171 26.65 12.48 -25.64
N ALA A 172 26.25 13.75 -25.80
CA ALA A 172 25.10 14.44 -25.20
C ALA A 172 24.31 13.67 -24.11
N TYR A 173 24.30 14.17 -22.87
CA TYR A 173 23.45 13.63 -21.81
C TYR A 173 21.99 13.62 -22.26
N VAL A 174 21.42 12.42 -22.32
CA VAL A 174 20.00 12.23 -22.56
C VAL A 174 19.33 11.95 -21.22
N PRO A 175 18.40 12.80 -20.75
CA PRO A 175 17.61 12.50 -19.57
C PRO A 175 16.81 11.20 -19.78
N GLN A 176 16.89 10.31 -18.79
CA GLN A 176 16.28 8.98 -18.82
C GLN A 176 15.05 8.93 -17.90
N PHE A 177 13.95 8.34 -18.37
CA PHE A 177 12.71 8.17 -17.62
C PHE A 177 12.28 6.70 -17.60
N LYS A 178 12.21 6.09 -16.41
CA LYS A 178 12.00 4.65 -16.23
C LYS A 178 10.51 4.30 -16.16
N ILE A 179 10.04 3.46 -17.08
CA ILE A 179 8.69 2.88 -17.07
C ILE A 179 8.84 1.36 -17.00
N GLY A 180 8.28 0.72 -15.97
CA GLY A 180 8.47 -0.72 -15.72
C GLY A 180 7.75 -1.69 -16.66
N ALA A 181 6.93 -1.19 -17.59
CA ALA A 181 6.10 -2.01 -18.47
C ALA A 181 6.80 -2.44 -19.77
N PHE A 182 7.87 -1.77 -20.16
CA PHE A 182 8.55 -2.01 -21.44
C PHE A 182 9.87 -2.73 -21.23
N GLN A 183 10.12 -3.72 -22.08
CA GLN A 183 11.42 -4.41 -22.10
C GLN A 183 12.47 -3.54 -22.78
N TYR A 184 12.10 -2.86 -23.88
CA TYR A 184 12.99 -2.07 -24.71
C TYR A 184 12.90 -0.56 -24.43
N PRO A 185 13.97 0.22 -24.65
CA PRO A 185 13.93 1.66 -24.50
C PRO A 185 13.13 2.27 -25.64
N VAL A 186 12.25 3.21 -25.28
CA VAL A 186 11.47 3.94 -26.26
C VAL A 186 12.19 5.24 -26.64
N LEU A 187 12.33 5.48 -27.94
CA LEU A 187 13.02 6.60 -28.55
C LEU A 187 11.98 7.70 -28.81
N ALA A 188 12.23 8.91 -28.32
CA ALA A 188 11.35 10.06 -28.52
C ALA A 188 11.90 11.05 -29.55
N CYS A 189 12.77 10.59 -30.45
CA CYS A 189 13.40 11.42 -31.47
C CYS A 189 13.59 10.63 -32.75
N ASP A 190 13.63 11.37 -33.86
CA ASP A 190 14.07 10.85 -35.15
C ASP A 190 15.50 10.30 -35.06
N VAL A 191 15.66 9.06 -35.52
CA VAL A 191 16.92 8.31 -35.52
C VAL A 191 17.39 7.97 -36.94
N ASP A 192 16.70 8.45 -37.97
CA ASP A 192 16.99 8.11 -39.37
C ASP A 192 18.37 8.62 -39.81
N ASP A 193 18.73 9.82 -39.37
CA ASP A 193 20.03 10.44 -39.66
C ASP A 193 21.15 10.04 -38.67
N PHE A 194 20.85 9.19 -37.68
CA PHE A 194 21.85 8.78 -36.67
C PHE A 194 22.68 7.58 -37.11
N VAL A 195 23.98 7.65 -36.84
CA VAL A 195 24.87 6.50 -37.01
C VAL A 195 24.47 5.42 -35.99
N LYS A 196 23.93 4.29 -36.46
CA LYS A 196 23.40 3.21 -35.62
C LYS A 196 24.40 2.68 -34.57
N THR A 197 25.71 2.83 -34.79
CA THR A 197 26.76 2.42 -33.84
C THR A 197 26.84 3.31 -32.59
N TRP A 198 26.27 4.52 -32.62
CA TRP A 198 26.20 5.40 -31.45
C TRP A 198 25.08 4.99 -30.49
N ILE A 199 24.14 4.17 -30.98
CA ILE A 199 23.07 3.59 -30.18
C ILE A 199 23.66 2.35 -29.51
N GLY A 200 24.00 2.47 -28.22
CA GLY A 200 24.69 1.43 -27.45
C GLY A 200 23.85 0.19 -27.10
N TRP A 201 22.81 -0.10 -27.88
CA TRP A 201 21.95 -1.27 -27.74
C TRP A 201 21.37 -1.63 -29.12
N THR A 202 21.04 -2.90 -29.35
CA THR A 202 20.41 -3.38 -30.58
C THR A 202 19.36 -4.40 -30.21
N ASP A 203 18.15 -4.29 -30.77
CA ASP A 203 17.10 -5.28 -30.55
C ASP A 203 17.46 -6.59 -31.29
N PRO A 204 17.57 -7.74 -30.61
CA PRO A 204 17.78 -9.01 -31.30
C PRO A 204 16.59 -9.43 -32.17
N ALA A 205 15.38 -8.93 -31.89
CA ALA A 205 14.17 -9.28 -32.63
C ALA A 205 13.92 -8.37 -33.85
N ALA A 206 14.46 -7.14 -33.85
CA ALA A 206 14.24 -6.15 -34.90
C ALA A 206 15.55 -5.45 -35.31
N PRO A 207 15.97 -5.52 -36.58
CA PRO A 207 17.17 -4.82 -37.05
C PRO A 207 16.99 -3.29 -37.20
N SER A 208 15.76 -2.79 -37.07
CA SER A 208 15.43 -1.35 -37.10
C SER A 208 14.95 -0.86 -35.74
N TYR A 209 15.18 0.42 -35.47
CA TYR A 209 14.76 1.10 -34.24
C TYR A 209 13.35 1.70 -34.34
N ASP A 210 12.70 1.62 -35.51
CA ASP A 210 11.42 2.29 -35.78
C ASP A 210 10.29 1.77 -34.88
N GLN A 211 10.30 0.48 -34.55
CA GLN A 211 9.32 -0.13 -33.63
C GLN A 211 9.42 0.41 -32.20
N HIS A 212 10.54 1.04 -31.88
CA HIS A 212 10.80 1.64 -30.58
C HIS A 212 10.71 3.16 -30.64
N ASN A 213 10.32 3.75 -31.78
CA ASN A 213 10.31 5.18 -31.98
C ASN A 213 8.91 5.78 -31.82
N LEU A 214 8.71 6.50 -30.72
CA LEU A 214 7.47 7.18 -30.36
C LEU A 214 7.07 8.28 -31.35
N ILE A 215 7.98 8.74 -32.22
CA ILE A 215 7.61 9.76 -33.21
C ILE A 215 6.54 9.23 -34.18
N PHE A 216 6.53 7.93 -34.44
CA PHE A 216 5.56 7.29 -35.33
C PHE A 216 4.22 6.99 -34.64
N ASP A 217 4.18 7.05 -33.30
CA ASP A 217 2.95 6.86 -32.51
C ASP A 217 2.09 8.14 -32.44
N VAL A 218 2.65 9.29 -32.82
CA VAL A 218 1.90 10.55 -32.85
C VAL A 218 1.12 10.63 -34.17
N PRO A 219 -0.22 10.82 -34.14
CA PRO A 219 -0.98 11.03 -35.36
C PRO A 219 -0.41 12.23 -36.13
N THR A 220 0.04 12.00 -37.36
CA THR A 220 0.60 13.03 -38.24
C THR A 220 -0.48 13.98 -38.79
N GLU A 221 -1.77 13.69 -38.57
CA GLU A 221 -2.89 14.56 -38.91
C GLU A 221 -2.74 15.95 -38.24
N GLY A 222 -2.22 16.91 -39.01
CA GLY A 222 -2.07 18.32 -38.60
C GLY A 222 -0.64 18.79 -38.29
N MET A 223 0.38 17.94 -38.40
CA MET A 223 1.77 18.40 -38.37
C MET A 223 2.16 18.97 -39.73
N ARG A 224 2.79 20.15 -39.71
CA ARG A 224 3.20 20.87 -40.92
C ARG A 224 4.30 20.07 -41.63
N ASP A 225 3.92 19.46 -42.75
CA ASP A 225 4.78 18.65 -43.60
C ASP A 225 6.17 19.29 -43.77
N LYS A 226 7.19 18.57 -43.32
CA LYS A 226 8.56 18.87 -43.69
C LYS A 226 9.07 17.74 -44.58
N THR A 227 9.10 18.09 -45.86
CA THR A 227 10.12 17.69 -46.84
C THR A 227 9.79 16.44 -47.65
N GLN A 228 9.30 16.71 -48.86
CA GLN A 228 9.36 15.91 -50.08
C GLN A 228 10.65 15.05 -50.17
N ARG A 229 10.60 13.83 -49.64
CA ARG A 229 11.63 12.81 -49.91
C ARG A 229 10.94 11.57 -50.45
N GLY A 230 10.54 11.64 -51.71
CA GLY A 230 10.13 10.48 -52.51
C GLY A 230 8.75 10.56 -53.14
N GLU A 231 8.40 11.66 -53.83
CA GLU A 231 7.16 11.76 -54.62
C GLU A 231 7.05 10.70 -55.75
N ASP A 232 8.14 10.04 -56.16
CA ASP A 232 8.10 9.04 -57.25
C ASP A 232 7.93 7.58 -56.79
N LEU A 233 7.95 7.27 -55.48
CA LEU A 233 7.74 5.90 -54.97
C LEU A 233 6.51 5.76 -54.06
N ALA A 234 5.95 6.87 -53.57
CA ALA A 234 4.78 6.86 -52.69
C ALA A 234 3.47 6.55 -53.43
N GLU A 235 3.31 7.04 -54.67
CA GLU A 235 2.03 6.91 -55.41
C GLU A 235 1.69 5.45 -55.78
N THR A 236 2.68 4.56 -55.85
CA THR A 236 2.44 3.12 -56.12
C THR A 236 2.28 2.27 -54.87
N VAL A 237 2.72 2.75 -53.70
CA VAL A 237 2.69 2.01 -52.44
C VAL A 237 1.50 2.43 -51.58
N GLU A 238 1.05 3.70 -51.65
CA GLU A 238 -0.14 4.18 -50.94
C GLU A 238 -1.42 3.47 -51.38
N ASP A 239 -1.57 3.19 -52.68
CA ASP A 239 -2.70 2.42 -53.23
C ASP A 239 -2.73 0.95 -52.76
N GLU A 240 -1.55 0.37 -52.46
CA GLU A 240 -1.43 -1.00 -51.99
C GLU A 240 -1.60 -1.09 -50.45
N ILE A 241 -1.15 -0.07 -49.72
CA ILE A 241 -1.31 0.05 -48.28
C ILE A 241 -2.76 0.39 -47.89
N GLU A 242 -3.46 1.30 -48.59
CA GLU A 242 -4.87 1.60 -48.31
C GLU A 242 -5.76 0.36 -48.46
N ARG A 243 -5.50 -0.49 -49.47
CA ARG A 243 -6.21 -1.77 -49.61
C ARG A 243 -5.93 -2.73 -48.45
N SER A 244 -4.70 -2.75 -47.94
CA SER A 244 -4.32 -3.62 -46.81
C SER A 244 -4.85 -3.14 -45.45
N ILE A 245 -5.03 -1.83 -45.27
CA ILE A 245 -5.53 -1.21 -44.04
C ILE A 245 -7.06 -1.33 -43.94
N LEU A 246 -7.78 -1.25 -45.06
CA LEU A 246 -9.24 -1.45 -45.08
C LEU A 246 -9.67 -2.87 -44.69
N GLU A 247 -8.82 -3.89 -44.88
CA GLU A 247 -9.12 -5.26 -44.45
C GLU A 247 -8.80 -5.55 -42.98
N ARG A 248 -7.97 -4.72 -42.32
CA ARG A 248 -7.60 -4.92 -40.92
C ARG A 248 -8.38 -4.01 -40.00
N ARG A 249 -9.40 -4.56 -39.33
CA ARG A 249 -10.09 -3.89 -38.22
C ARG A 249 -9.07 -3.50 -37.14
N PRO A 250 -8.93 -2.20 -36.80
CA PRO A 250 -8.01 -1.78 -35.75
C PRO A 250 -8.46 -2.35 -34.39
N ILE A 251 -7.51 -2.91 -33.64
CA ILE A 251 -7.73 -3.57 -32.34
C ILE A 251 -8.08 -2.54 -31.24
N TYR A 252 -7.84 -1.25 -31.49
CA TYR A 252 -8.15 -0.18 -30.54
C TYR A 252 -8.97 0.94 -31.18
N SER A 253 -9.99 1.41 -30.47
CA SER A 253 -10.84 2.53 -30.89
C SER A 253 -10.11 3.86 -30.66
N ILE A 254 -9.79 4.57 -31.72
CA ILE A 254 -9.25 5.92 -31.63
C ILE A 254 -10.40 6.89 -31.35
N VAL A 255 -10.36 7.56 -30.19
CA VAL A 255 -11.28 8.66 -29.85
C VAL A 255 -10.85 9.90 -30.62
N LYS A 256 -11.68 10.35 -31.57
CA LYS A 256 -11.31 11.36 -32.57
C LYS A 256 -11.26 12.81 -32.06
N SER A 257 -11.90 13.12 -30.93
CA SER A 257 -11.79 14.43 -30.29
C SER A 257 -12.48 14.44 -28.92
N TRP A 258 -11.98 15.28 -28.00
CA TRP A 258 -12.67 15.63 -26.77
C TRP A 258 -13.37 16.98 -26.95
N ALA A 259 -14.65 17.07 -26.56
CA ALA A 259 -15.36 18.34 -26.54
C ALA A 259 -14.81 19.22 -25.40
N ILE A 260 -14.22 20.37 -25.74
CA ILE A 260 -13.82 21.38 -24.76
C ILE A 260 -15.09 22.13 -24.35
N GLN A 261 -15.62 21.86 -23.17
CA GLN A 261 -16.65 22.71 -22.56
C GLN A 261 -15.99 24.02 -22.09
N SER A 262 -16.22 25.11 -22.83
CA SER A 262 -15.90 26.45 -22.35
C SER A 262 -16.91 26.88 -21.30
N GLU A 263 -16.52 26.79 -20.03
CA GLU A 263 -17.32 27.30 -18.92
C GLU A 263 -17.22 28.84 -18.90
N SER A 264 -18.19 29.53 -19.51
CA SER A 264 -18.34 30.97 -19.39
C SER A 264 -18.83 31.33 -17.98
N ARG A 265 -17.90 31.58 -17.05
CA ARG A 265 -18.26 32.19 -15.75
C ARG A 265 -18.58 33.65 -15.95
N ALA A 266 -19.87 33.96 -15.96
CA ALA A 266 -20.38 35.31 -15.78
C ALA A 266 -19.99 35.82 -14.38
N PHE A 267 -19.21 36.89 -14.36
CA PHE A 267 -18.89 37.66 -13.16
C PHE A 267 -20.15 38.47 -12.79
N ASN A 268 -20.95 37.99 -11.84
CA ASN A 268 -21.99 38.80 -11.23
C ASN A 268 -21.40 39.55 -10.04
N SER A 269 -21.27 40.86 -10.20
CA SER A 269 -21.06 41.83 -9.13
C SER A 269 -22.38 42.13 -8.42
N ALA A 270 -22.45 41.81 -7.12
CA ALA A 270 -23.35 42.42 -6.14
C ALA A 270 -22.67 42.35 -4.76
#